data_AF-A0A348V777-F1
#
_entry.id   AF-A0A348V777-F1
#
_cell.length_a   1.000
_cell.length_b   1.000
_cell.length_c   1.000
_cell.angle_alpha   90.00
_cell.angle_beta   90.00
_cell.angle_gamma   90.00
#
_symmetry.space_group_name_H-M   'P 1'
#
loop_
_entity.id
_entity.type
_entity.pdbx_description
1 polymer ?
#
loop_
_entity_poly.entity_id
_entity_poly.type
_entity_poly.pdbx_seq_one_letter_code
_entity_poly.pdbx_strand_id
1 'polypeptide(L)'
;MIQQVGNETEQLLSKESAIRKVVNEINADFRQKNFVGVIKSIELRVVPSSNKIVQLLGEIKQFNDDNLYNFGEVNLFNSEQQSREENNRKAVQYLSALNKSISGYRNSTITLSDSFELEFRVVENDNDTGWVDKLANVGSDGTDVLVKAMINIMLLNVFKEGATRNQFKDFRLHCMMDEIGKLHPNNVRGILKFANDRKIFLVNGSPQSFDALAYRYTYQLSKKRDTQLDREITVVHRIVTNHRL
;
A
#
# COMPACT_ATOMS: atom_id res chain seq x y z
N MET A 1 -19.23 -26.49 11.39
CA MET A 1 -17.77 -26.26 11.22
C MET A 1 -17.43 -25.74 9.82
N ILE A 2 -17.75 -26.45 8.72
CA ILE A 2 -17.53 -25.89 7.36
C ILE A 2 -18.29 -24.58 7.11
N GLN A 3 -19.56 -24.49 7.52
CA GLN A 3 -20.32 -23.23 7.44
C GLN A 3 -19.69 -22.10 8.25
N GLN A 4 -19.05 -22.42 9.39
CA GLN A 4 -18.36 -21.42 10.20
C GLN A 4 -17.07 -20.94 9.53
N VAL A 5 -16.27 -21.87 8.98
CA VAL A 5 -15.08 -21.55 8.18
C VAL A 5 -15.46 -20.77 6.92
N GLY A 6 -16.59 -21.12 6.27
CA GLY A 6 -17.15 -20.40 5.13
C GLY A 6 -17.53 -18.97 5.49
N ASN A 7 -18.25 -18.76 6.60
CA ASN A 7 -18.63 -17.43 7.08
C ASN A 7 -17.42 -16.57 7.48
N GLU A 8 -16.43 -17.15 8.16
CA GLU A 8 -15.18 -16.45 8.51
C GLU A 8 -14.37 -16.09 7.26
N THR A 9 -14.34 -16.98 6.26
CA THR A 9 -13.74 -16.71 4.94
C THR A 9 -14.51 -15.63 4.19
N GLU A 10 -15.84 -15.60 4.28
CA GLU A 10 -16.66 -14.55 3.69
C GLU A 10 -16.36 -13.19 4.31
N GLN A 11 -16.20 -13.12 5.64
CA GLN A 11 -15.76 -11.90 6.31
C GLN A 11 -14.38 -11.45 5.81
N LEU A 12 -13.43 -12.37 5.62
CA LEU A 12 -12.11 -12.06 5.06
C LEU A 12 -12.22 -11.50 3.62
N LEU A 13 -12.99 -12.15 2.76
CA LEU A 13 -13.21 -11.72 1.37
C LEU A 13 -13.98 -10.39 1.26
N SER A 14 -14.91 -10.12 2.19
CA SER A 14 -15.61 -8.83 2.24
C SER A 14 -14.64 -7.66 2.49
N LYS A 15 -13.56 -7.90 3.24
CA LYS A 15 -12.48 -6.92 3.45
C LYS A 15 -11.59 -6.79 2.22
N GLU A 16 -11.38 -7.87 1.47
CA GLU A 16 -10.68 -7.83 0.18
C GLU A 16 -11.40 -6.92 -0.84
N SER A 17 -12.73 -6.97 -0.89
CA SER A 17 -13.53 -6.06 -1.73
C SER A 17 -13.31 -4.58 -1.37
N ALA A 18 -13.21 -4.26 -0.07
CA ALA A 18 -12.87 -2.91 0.38
C ALA A 18 -11.46 -2.50 -0.07
N ILE A 19 -10.49 -3.41 -0.03
CA ILE A 19 -9.12 -3.17 -0.52
C ILE A 19 -9.13 -2.90 -2.03
N ARG A 20 -9.86 -3.69 -2.82
CA ARG A 20 -10.00 -3.47 -4.28
C ARG A 20 -10.59 -2.10 -4.59
N LYS A 21 -11.56 -1.64 -3.80
CA LYS A 21 -12.11 -0.29 -3.93
C LYS A 21 -11.06 0.79 -3.68
N VAL A 22 -10.26 0.65 -2.62
CA VAL A 22 -9.15 1.59 -2.33
C VAL A 22 -8.13 1.59 -3.46
N VAL A 23 -7.76 0.43 -4.01
CA VAL A 23 -6.85 0.34 -5.16
C VAL A 23 -7.41 1.02 -6.40
N ASN A 24 -8.72 0.92 -6.65
CA ASN A 24 -9.36 1.62 -7.76
C ASN A 24 -9.37 3.14 -7.57
N GLU A 25 -9.57 3.62 -6.34
CA GLU A 25 -9.47 5.04 -5.98
C GLU A 25 -8.04 5.56 -6.22
N ILE A 26 -7.03 4.79 -5.79
CA ILE A 26 -5.60 5.07 -6.05
C ILE A 26 -5.32 5.17 -7.55
N ASN A 27 -5.77 4.18 -8.34
CA ASN A 27 -5.56 4.17 -9.78
C ASN A 27 -6.29 5.33 -10.49
N ALA A 28 -7.46 5.73 -9.99
CA ALA A 28 -8.16 6.89 -10.51
C ALA A 28 -7.38 8.19 -10.24
N ASP A 29 -6.83 8.33 -9.04
CA ASP A 29 -5.98 9.45 -8.65
C ASP A 29 -4.69 9.50 -9.50
N PHE A 30 -4.09 8.35 -9.81
CA PHE A 30 -2.99 8.25 -10.76
C PHE A 30 -3.34 8.71 -12.17
N ARG A 31 -4.50 8.33 -12.71
CA ARG A 31 -4.93 8.73 -14.06
C ARG A 31 -5.31 10.20 -14.17
N GLN A 32 -5.91 10.77 -13.12
CA GLN A 32 -6.34 12.17 -13.14
C GLN A 32 -5.17 13.16 -13.03
N LYS A 33 -3.99 12.68 -12.65
CA LYS A 33 -2.84 13.54 -12.37
C LYS A 33 -1.76 13.30 -13.41
N ASN A 34 -1.40 14.37 -14.12
CA ASN A 34 -0.23 14.37 -14.97
C ASN A 34 1.01 14.20 -14.08
N PHE A 35 1.57 12.99 -14.08
CA PHE A 35 2.86 12.71 -13.49
C PHE A 35 3.90 13.67 -14.08
N VAL A 36 4.78 14.17 -13.22
CA VAL A 36 5.78 15.16 -13.62
C VAL A 36 7.05 14.44 -14.06
N GLY A 37 7.61 14.82 -15.21
CA GLY A 37 8.89 14.32 -15.70
C GLY A 37 8.74 13.15 -16.68
N VAL A 38 9.43 12.04 -16.38
CA VAL A 38 9.67 10.90 -17.30
C VAL A 38 8.59 9.80 -17.16
N ILE A 39 7.80 9.83 -16.09
CA ILE A 39 6.78 8.82 -15.81
C ILE A 39 5.51 9.13 -16.60
N LYS A 40 5.06 8.18 -17.42
CA LYS A 40 3.79 8.26 -18.16
C LYS A 40 2.63 7.72 -17.33
N SER A 41 2.81 6.59 -16.63
CA SER A 41 1.75 6.02 -15.80
C SER A 41 2.30 5.16 -14.65
N ILE A 42 1.49 5.08 -13.59
CA ILE A 42 1.65 4.15 -12.47
C ILE A 42 0.31 3.46 -12.27
N GLU A 43 0.33 2.14 -12.16
CA GLU A 43 -0.84 1.31 -11.89
C GLU A 43 -0.57 0.38 -10.71
N LEU A 44 -1.60 0.15 -9.91
CA LEU A 44 -1.60 -0.77 -8.78
C LEU A 44 -2.66 -1.84 -9.00
N ARG A 45 -2.35 -3.10 -8.71
CA ARG A 45 -3.34 -4.19 -8.71
C ARG A 45 -3.22 -5.06 -7.47
N VAL A 46 -4.37 -5.62 -7.09
CA VAL A 46 -4.47 -6.65 -6.06
C VAL A 46 -4.42 -8.00 -6.74
N VAL A 47 -3.45 -8.82 -6.36
CA VAL A 47 -3.34 -10.22 -6.79
C VAL A 47 -3.67 -11.18 -5.64
N PRO A 48 -4.25 -12.36 -5.94
CA PRO A 48 -4.51 -13.37 -4.92
C PRO A 48 -3.22 -13.78 -4.22
N SER A 49 -3.29 -14.00 -2.90
CA SER A 49 -2.13 -14.43 -2.13
C SER A 49 -1.58 -15.78 -2.61
N SER A 50 -0.26 -15.91 -2.58
CA SER A 50 0.46 -17.18 -2.74
C SER A 50 0.33 -18.11 -1.53
N ASN A 51 -0.29 -17.66 -0.44
CA ASN A 51 -0.50 -18.44 0.77
C ASN A 51 -1.48 -19.58 0.54
N LYS A 52 -0.97 -20.81 0.60
CA LYS A 52 -1.74 -22.06 0.44
C LYS A 52 -2.95 -22.15 1.37
N ILE A 53 -2.87 -21.58 2.58
CA ILE A 53 -4.00 -21.65 3.52
C ILE A 53 -5.13 -20.73 3.06
N VAL A 54 -4.81 -19.53 2.58
CA VAL A 54 -5.81 -18.59 2.04
C VAL A 54 -6.46 -19.16 0.78
N GLN A 55 -5.68 -19.80 -0.10
CA GLN A 55 -6.22 -20.48 -1.28
C GLN A 55 -7.19 -21.60 -0.88
N LEU A 56 -6.80 -22.43 0.09
CA LEU A 56 -7.65 -23.53 0.57
C LEU A 56 -8.92 -23.01 1.28
N LEU A 57 -8.85 -21.90 2.00
CA LEU A 57 -10.03 -21.25 2.59
C LEU A 57 -10.98 -20.76 1.49
N GLY A 58 -10.45 -20.18 0.41
CA GLY A 58 -11.23 -19.81 -0.77
C GLY A 58 -11.95 -21.00 -1.41
N GLU A 59 -11.25 -22.13 -1.57
CA GLU A 59 -11.84 -23.38 -2.08
C GLU A 59 -12.93 -23.94 -1.14
N ILE A 60 -12.68 -23.92 0.18
CA ILE A 60 -13.66 -24.35 1.19
C ILE A 60 -14.92 -23.49 1.13
N LYS A 61 -14.77 -22.17 0.94
CA LYS A 61 -15.91 -21.29 0.77
C LYS A 61 -16.67 -21.63 -0.50
N GLN A 62 -16.01 -21.71 -1.65
CA GLN A 62 -16.69 -22.02 -2.91
C GLN A 62 -17.46 -23.34 -2.81
N PHE A 63 -16.83 -24.35 -2.21
CA PHE A 63 -17.47 -25.63 -1.91
C PHE A 63 -18.66 -25.50 -0.94
N ASN A 64 -18.58 -24.63 0.07
CA ASN A 64 -19.68 -24.34 0.99
C ASN A 64 -20.84 -23.61 0.29
N ASP A 65 -20.56 -22.61 -0.55
CA ASP A 65 -21.55 -21.84 -1.29
C ASP A 65 -22.30 -22.73 -2.30
N ASP A 66 -21.56 -23.59 -3.01
CA ASP A 66 -22.12 -24.54 -3.98
C ASP A 66 -22.96 -25.65 -3.33
N ASN A 67 -22.72 -25.94 -2.04
CA ASN A 67 -23.37 -27.03 -1.31
C ASN A 67 -24.15 -26.56 -0.07
N LEU A 68 -24.51 -25.27 -0.01
CA LEU A 68 -25.09 -24.61 1.17
C LEU A 68 -26.32 -25.33 1.73
N TYR A 69 -27.12 -25.93 0.85
CA TYR A 69 -28.33 -26.69 1.17
C TYR A 69 -28.13 -28.20 1.23
N ASN A 70 -26.95 -28.72 0.87
CA ASN A 70 -26.65 -30.16 0.83
C ASN A 70 -25.95 -30.69 2.10
N PHE A 71 -25.71 -29.83 3.08
CA PHE A 71 -25.18 -30.20 4.40
C PHE A 71 -26.30 -30.23 5.46
N GLY A 72 -26.36 -31.26 6.32
CA GLY A 72 -27.29 -31.34 7.47
C GLY A 72 -28.27 -32.53 7.45
N GLU A 73 -29.20 -32.62 8.40
CA GLU A 73 -30.19 -33.70 8.50
C GLU A 73 -31.19 -33.74 7.32
N VAL A 74 -31.80 -34.91 7.09
CA VAL A 74 -32.75 -35.18 6.00
C VAL A 74 -33.96 -34.24 6.08
N ASN A 75 -34.24 -33.49 5.01
CA ASN A 75 -35.47 -32.73 4.82
C ASN A 75 -36.15 -33.18 3.52
N LEU A 76 -37.47 -32.96 3.42
CA LEU A 76 -38.38 -33.39 2.35
C LEU A 76 -37.98 -32.99 0.91
N PHE A 77 -36.94 -32.17 0.73
CA PHE A 77 -36.47 -31.66 -0.56
C PHE A 77 -35.06 -32.14 -0.95
N ASN A 78 -34.38 -32.93 -0.09
CA ASN A 78 -33.02 -33.45 -0.33
C ASN A 78 -33.01 -34.99 -0.29
N SER A 79 -33.41 -35.63 -1.38
CA SER A 79 -33.60 -37.09 -1.49
C SER A 79 -32.39 -37.88 -1.99
N GLU A 80 -31.28 -37.25 -2.36
CA GLU A 80 -30.10 -37.96 -2.89
C GLU A 80 -29.04 -38.23 -1.81
N GLN A 81 -29.06 -39.44 -1.23
CA GLN A 81 -28.11 -39.86 -0.18
C GLN A 81 -26.66 -40.00 -0.69
N GLN A 82 -26.45 -40.39 -1.95
CA GLN A 82 -25.10 -40.61 -2.51
C GLN A 82 -24.31 -39.31 -2.70
N SER A 83 -24.94 -38.23 -3.17
CA SER A 83 -24.27 -36.93 -3.34
C SER A 83 -23.86 -36.33 -2.00
N ARG A 84 -24.60 -36.62 -0.93
CA ARG A 84 -24.31 -36.15 0.44
C ARG A 84 -23.14 -36.84 1.10
N GLU A 85 -23.01 -38.17 0.98
CA GLU A 85 -21.83 -38.87 1.50
C GLU A 85 -20.56 -38.43 0.79
N GLU A 86 -20.64 -38.21 -0.52
CA GLU A 86 -19.52 -37.70 -1.31
C GLU A 86 -19.16 -36.26 -0.93
N ASN A 87 -20.16 -35.40 -0.71
CA ASN A 87 -19.97 -34.03 -0.24
C ASN A 87 -19.41 -33.99 1.19
N ASN A 88 -19.87 -34.84 2.10
CA ASN A 88 -19.32 -34.96 3.44
C ASN A 88 -17.88 -35.51 3.42
N ARG A 89 -17.56 -36.43 2.51
CA ARG A 89 -16.18 -36.93 2.36
C ARG A 89 -15.25 -35.85 1.83
N LYS A 90 -15.67 -35.07 0.84
CA LYS A 90 -14.93 -33.92 0.31
C LYS A 90 -14.75 -32.83 1.39
N ALA A 91 -15.81 -32.53 2.14
CA ALA A 91 -15.76 -31.66 3.32
C ALA A 91 -14.68 -32.07 4.32
N VAL A 92 -14.64 -33.35 4.70
CA VAL A 92 -13.63 -33.89 5.63
C VAL A 92 -12.23 -33.84 5.01
N GLN A 93 -12.08 -34.09 3.71
CA GLN A 93 -10.79 -33.94 3.01
C GLN A 93 -10.28 -32.49 3.05
N TYR A 94 -11.14 -31.51 2.76
CA TYR A 94 -10.78 -30.10 2.83
C TYR A 94 -10.39 -29.68 4.25
N LEU A 95 -11.14 -30.10 5.27
CA LEU A 95 -10.79 -29.82 6.67
C LEU A 95 -9.48 -30.50 7.10
N SER A 96 -9.21 -31.72 6.62
CA SER A 96 -7.94 -32.41 6.87
C SER A 96 -6.75 -31.71 6.19
N ALA A 97 -6.93 -31.27 4.95
CA ALA A 97 -5.94 -30.49 4.22
C ALA A 97 -5.68 -29.13 4.89
N LEU A 98 -6.73 -28.50 5.42
CA LEU A 98 -6.63 -27.25 6.18
C LEU A 98 -5.83 -27.45 7.45
N ASN A 99 -6.16 -28.49 8.24
CA ASN A 99 -5.48 -28.78 9.50
C ASN A 99 -3.99 -29.10 9.29
N LYS A 100 -3.65 -29.86 8.23
CA LYS A 100 -2.24 -30.11 7.84
C LYS A 100 -1.52 -28.82 7.46
N SER A 101 -2.17 -27.94 6.70
CA SER A 101 -1.58 -26.67 6.26
C SER A 101 -1.39 -25.69 7.42
N ILE A 102 -2.33 -25.65 8.37
CA ILE A 102 -2.23 -24.87 9.62
C ILE A 102 -1.11 -25.41 10.51
N SER A 103 -1.00 -26.73 10.65
CA SER A 103 0.05 -27.37 11.47
C SER A 103 1.47 -27.09 10.96
N GLY A 104 1.61 -26.82 9.65
CA GLY A 104 2.87 -26.43 9.03
C GLY A 104 3.14 -24.91 9.07
N TYR A 105 2.16 -24.10 9.45
CA TYR A 105 2.29 -22.64 9.51
C TYR A 105 2.82 -22.22 10.87
N ARG A 106 3.93 -21.48 10.89
CA ARG A 106 4.58 -21.05 12.14
C ARG A 106 3.79 -19.98 12.91
N ASN A 107 2.89 -19.28 12.23
CA ASN A 107 2.08 -18.21 12.83
C ASN A 107 0.70 -18.74 13.21
N SER A 108 0.26 -18.44 14.43
CA SER A 108 -1.03 -18.85 14.97
C SER A 108 -2.22 -18.05 14.43
N THR A 109 -1.98 -17.03 13.61
CA THR A 109 -3.00 -16.14 13.06
C THR A 109 -2.74 -15.89 11.58
N ILE A 110 -3.81 -15.89 10.79
CA ILE A 110 -3.80 -15.44 9.39
C ILE A 110 -4.34 -14.02 9.40
N THR A 111 -3.55 -13.08 8.92
CA THR A 111 -3.95 -11.68 8.84
C THR A 111 -4.51 -11.36 7.46
N LEU A 112 -5.27 -10.28 7.34
CA LEU A 112 -5.77 -9.82 6.04
C LEU A 112 -4.62 -9.54 5.06
N SER A 113 -3.47 -9.08 5.56
CA SER A 113 -2.26 -8.86 4.74
C SER A 113 -1.71 -10.13 4.12
N ASP A 114 -2.01 -11.31 4.69
CA ASP A 114 -1.62 -12.60 4.12
C ASP A 114 -2.59 -13.05 3.02
N SER A 115 -3.72 -12.36 2.81
CA SER A 115 -4.78 -12.76 1.87
C SER A 115 -4.63 -12.19 0.46
N PHE A 116 -3.80 -11.16 0.31
CA PHE A 116 -3.55 -10.52 -0.98
C PHE A 116 -2.09 -10.09 -1.11
N GLU A 117 -1.63 -9.99 -2.34
CA GLU A 117 -0.37 -9.35 -2.71
C GLU A 117 -0.67 -8.10 -3.56
N LEU A 118 0.25 -7.12 -3.55
CA LEU A 118 0.08 -5.86 -4.29
C LEU A 118 1.19 -5.72 -5.31
N GLU A 119 0.82 -5.63 -6.58
CA GLU A 119 1.77 -5.43 -7.66
C GLU A 119 1.62 -4.03 -8.26
N PHE A 120 2.76 -3.47 -8.64
CA PHE A 120 2.87 -2.15 -9.25
C PHE A 120 3.36 -2.30 -10.68
N ARG A 121 2.86 -1.45 -11.57
CA ARG A 121 3.39 -1.29 -12.92
C ARG A 121 3.70 0.16 -13.16
N VAL A 122 4.89 0.43 -13.67
CA VAL A 122 5.36 1.78 -13.94
C VAL A 122 5.80 1.86 -15.39
N VAL A 123 5.26 2.85 -16.10
CA VAL A 123 5.67 3.16 -17.47
C VAL A 123 6.47 4.46 -17.45
N GLU A 124 7.76 4.35 -17.71
CA GLU A 124 8.71 5.45 -17.83
C GLU A 124 9.05 5.64 -19.32
N ASN A 125 8.65 6.77 -19.92
CA ASN A 125 8.77 6.99 -21.36
C ASN A 125 8.33 5.76 -22.18
N ASP A 126 9.28 5.03 -22.78
CA ASP A 126 9.04 3.87 -23.63
C ASP A 126 9.46 2.56 -22.96
N ASN A 127 9.84 2.62 -21.68
CA ASN A 127 10.19 1.49 -20.85
C ASN A 127 9.04 1.16 -19.89
N ASP A 128 8.56 -0.07 -19.95
CA ASP A 128 7.52 -0.59 -19.08
C ASP A 128 8.15 -1.65 -18.16
N THR A 129 8.04 -1.43 -16.85
CA THR A 129 8.60 -2.38 -15.88
C THR A 129 7.81 -3.68 -15.79
N GLY A 130 6.61 -3.72 -16.37
CA GLY A 130 5.65 -4.77 -16.11
C GLY A 130 5.16 -4.74 -14.66
N TRP A 131 4.45 -5.79 -14.26
CA TRP A 131 3.95 -5.96 -12.90
C TRP A 131 5.04 -6.50 -11.99
N VAL A 132 5.35 -5.75 -10.94
CA VAL A 132 6.37 -6.10 -9.95
C VAL A 132 5.79 -5.99 -8.54
N ASP A 133 6.06 -7.00 -7.71
CA ASP A 133 5.65 -7.06 -6.30
C ASP A 133 6.57 -6.21 -5.39
N LYS A 134 7.81 -5.98 -5.83
CA LYS A 134 8.79 -5.16 -5.10
C LYS A 134 9.30 -4.01 -5.96
N LEU A 135 9.34 -2.83 -5.37
CA LEU A 135 9.91 -1.60 -5.93
C LEU A 135 11.45 -1.67 -6.09
N ALA A 136 12.08 -2.83 -5.96
CA ALA A 136 13.50 -2.98 -6.19
C ALA A 136 13.71 -3.12 -7.70
N ASN A 137 14.25 -2.07 -8.35
CA ASN A 137 14.64 -2.00 -9.77
C ASN A 137 13.58 -1.39 -10.70
N VAL A 138 12.99 -0.24 -10.34
CA VAL A 138 12.07 0.51 -11.20
C VAL A 138 12.84 1.56 -12.01
N GLY A 139 13.57 1.15 -13.05
CA GLY A 139 14.24 2.07 -13.98
C GLY A 139 15.60 2.60 -13.51
N SER A 140 15.98 3.81 -13.96
CA SER A 140 17.28 4.45 -13.65
C SER A 140 17.37 4.90 -12.18
N ASP A 141 18.57 4.99 -11.60
CA ASP A 141 18.80 5.34 -10.18
C ASP A 141 18.05 6.62 -9.73
N GLY A 142 17.92 7.62 -10.62
CA GLY A 142 17.19 8.85 -10.34
C GLY A 142 15.67 8.72 -10.46
N THR A 143 15.16 7.90 -11.38
CA THR A 143 13.71 7.68 -11.55
C THR A 143 13.18 6.72 -10.49
N ASP A 144 13.95 5.71 -10.10
CA ASP A 144 13.59 4.72 -9.08
C ASP A 144 13.29 5.39 -7.73
N VAL A 145 14.13 6.35 -7.31
CA VAL A 145 13.90 7.14 -6.10
C VAL A 145 12.62 7.98 -6.21
N LEU A 146 12.33 8.55 -7.37
CA LEU A 146 11.12 9.34 -7.60
C LEU A 146 9.85 8.47 -7.58
N VAL A 147 9.86 7.32 -8.25
CA VAL A 147 8.75 6.35 -8.25
C VAL A 147 8.45 5.91 -6.82
N LYS A 148 9.49 5.50 -6.07
CA LYS A 148 9.37 5.11 -4.66
C LYS A 148 8.79 6.22 -3.80
N ALA A 149 9.24 7.47 -3.99
CA ALA A 149 8.70 8.61 -3.26
C ALA A 149 7.23 8.86 -3.59
N MET A 150 6.85 8.84 -4.87
CA MET A 150 5.46 9.05 -5.30
C MET A 150 4.52 7.97 -4.75
N ILE A 151 4.90 6.70 -4.80
CA ILE A 151 4.10 5.59 -4.26
C ILE A 151 3.98 5.70 -2.74
N ASN A 152 5.07 5.99 -2.01
CA ASN A 152 5.00 6.17 -0.56
C ASN A 152 4.11 7.37 -0.16
N ILE A 153 4.21 8.50 -0.85
CA ILE A 153 3.35 9.67 -0.61
C ILE A 153 1.88 9.32 -0.87
N MET A 154 1.60 8.52 -1.89
CA MET A 154 0.25 8.06 -2.20
C MET A 154 -0.28 7.11 -1.12
N LEU A 155 0.50 6.12 -0.67
CA LEU A 155 0.12 5.22 0.42
C LEU A 155 -0.15 5.98 1.72
N LEU A 156 0.68 7.00 2.01
CA LEU A 156 0.45 7.91 3.13
C LEU A 156 -0.83 8.72 2.99
N ASN A 157 -1.21 9.13 1.78
CA ASN A 157 -2.47 9.81 1.54
C ASN A 157 -3.68 8.91 1.78
N VAL A 158 -3.63 7.67 1.30
CA VAL A 158 -4.67 6.66 1.54
C VAL A 158 -4.81 6.40 3.04
N PHE A 159 -3.69 6.27 3.76
CA PHE A 159 -3.69 6.14 5.21
C PHE A 159 -4.32 7.36 5.89
N LYS A 160 -3.95 8.57 5.46
CA LYS A 160 -4.51 9.82 5.97
C LYS A 160 -6.02 9.89 5.75
N GLU A 161 -6.52 9.59 4.56
CA GLU A 161 -7.96 9.57 4.26
C GLU A 161 -8.70 8.51 5.08
N GLY A 162 -8.10 7.33 5.24
CA GLY A 162 -8.64 6.26 6.09
C GLY A 162 -8.72 6.65 7.57
N ALA A 163 -7.68 7.31 8.11
CA ALA A 163 -7.61 7.73 9.51
C ALA A 163 -8.46 8.98 9.82
N THR A 164 -8.51 9.94 8.89
CA THR A 164 -9.29 11.18 9.05
C THR A 164 -10.79 10.97 8.96
N ARG A 165 -11.25 9.86 8.36
CA ARG A 165 -12.67 9.47 8.35
C ARG A 165 -13.28 9.37 9.75
N ASN A 166 -12.48 9.05 10.77
CA ASN A 166 -13.04 8.79 12.10
C ASN A 166 -12.88 9.92 13.13
N GLN A 167 -11.77 10.66 13.27
CA GLN A 167 -11.65 11.55 14.46
C GLN A 167 -10.79 12.83 14.36
N PHE A 168 -10.05 13.08 13.27
CA PHE A 168 -9.07 14.18 13.26
C PHE A 168 -9.33 15.20 12.14
N LYS A 169 -10.01 16.29 12.51
CA LYS A 169 -10.36 17.39 11.58
C LYS A 169 -9.16 18.24 11.10
N ASP A 170 -7.97 18.11 11.70
CA ASP A 170 -6.77 18.89 11.33
C ASP A 170 -5.46 18.07 11.36
N PHE A 171 -5.46 16.89 10.73
CA PHE A 171 -4.24 16.10 10.62
C PHE A 171 -3.30 16.68 9.53
N ARG A 172 -2.15 17.23 9.95
CA ARG A 172 -1.06 17.65 9.06
C ARG A 172 0.00 16.57 8.99
N LEU A 173 0.26 16.05 7.81
CA LEU A 173 1.31 15.06 7.60
C LEU A 173 2.59 15.78 7.15
N HIS A 174 3.68 15.55 7.88
CA HIS A 174 5.02 15.99 7.50
C HIS A 174 5.84 14.76 7.11
N CYS A 175 6.44 14.77 5.93
CA CYS A 175 7.26 13.68 5.42
C CYS A 175 8.71 14.19 5.26
N MET A 176 9.64 13.52 5.93
CA MET A 176 11.06 13.81 5.78
C MET A 176 11.63 13.05 4.58
N MET A 177 12.28 13.76 3.68
CA MET A 177 12.97 13.20 2.53
C MET A 177 14.47 13.45 2.69
N ASP A 178 15.22 12.36 2.83
CA ASP A 178 16.68 12.40 2.80
C ASP A 178 17.18 12.27 1.35
N GLU A 179 18.39 12.75 1.09
CA GLU A 179 19.11 12.62 -0.20
C GLU A 179 18.39 13.18 -1.45
N ILE A 180 17.40 14.06 -1.28
CA ILE A 180 16.66 14.66 -2.42
C ILE A 180 17.57 15.45 -3.37
N GLY A 181 18.77 15.85 -2.93
CA GLY A 181 19.77 16.54 -3.74
C GLY A 181 20.44 15.68 -4.82
N LYS A 182 20.20 14.35 -4.86
CA LYS A 182 20.61 13.48 -5.97
C LYS A 182 19.65 13.54 -7.17
N LEU A 183 18.44 14.07 -6.98
CA LEU A 183 17.41 14.15 -8.00
C LEU A 183 17.54 15.43 -8.85
N HIS A 184 17.14 15.33 -10.12
CA HIS A 184 17.06 16.50 -10.99
C HIS A 184 16.02 17.52 -10.46
N PRO A 185 16.25 18.84 -10.53
CA PRO A 185 15.33 19.85 -9.97
C PRO A 185 13.87 19.74 -10.45
N ASN A 186 13.65 19.34 -11.70
CA ASN A 186 12.29 19.12 -12.24
C ASN A 186 11.55 17.98 -11.53
N ASN A 187 12.27 16.92 -11.16
CA ASN A 187 11.73 15.76 -10.45
C ASN A 187 11.37 16.15 -9.00
N VAL A 188 12.21 16.96 -8.35
CA VAL A 188 11.95 17.52 -7.01
C VAL A 188 10.70 18.39 -7.01
N ARG A 189 10.57 19.31 -7.98
CA ARG A 189 9.35 20.12 -8.16
C ARG A 189 8.10 19.27 -8.38
N GLY A 190 8.24 18.17 -9.13
CA GLY A 190 7.17 17.20 -9.35
C GLY A 190 6.67 16.57 -8.06
N ILE A 191 7.60 16.07 -7.24
CA ILE A 191 7.30 15.47 -5.94
C ILE A 191 6.69 16.51 -4.98
N LEU A 192 7.21 17.73 -4.94
CA LEU A 192 6.65 18.82 -4.12
C LEU A 192 5.21 19.16 -4.51
N LYS A 193 4.94 19.30 -5.82
CA LYS A 193 3.57 19.53 -6.30
C LYS A 193 2.64 18.35 -5.94
N PHE A 194 3.12 17.13 -6.12
CA PHE A 194 2.37 15.90 -5.82
C PHE A 194 2.01 15.78 -4.32
N ALA A 195 2.92 16.17 -3.43
CA ALA A 195 2.68 16.18 -1.99
C ALA A 195 1.78 17.34 -1.55
N ASN A 196 1.98 18.54 -2.11
CA ASN A 196 1.17 19.72 -1.80
C ASN A 196 -0.31 19.53 -2.19
N ASP A 197 -0.59 18.92 -3.34
CA ASP A 197 -1.95 18.57 -3.78
C ASP A 197 -2.69 17.71 -2.72
N ARG A 198 -1.96 16.90 -1.94
CA ARG A 198 -2.47 16.01 -0.89
C ARG A 198 -2.38 16.61 0.52
N LYS A 199 -1.96 17.88 0.62
CA LYS A 199 -1.64 18.57 1.88
C LYS A 199 -0.68 17.76 2.75
N ILE A 200 0.38 17.24 2.11
CA ILE A 200 1.51 16.57 2.75
C ILE A 200 2.70 17.51 2.64
N PHE A 201 3.27 17.90 3.78
CA PHE A 201 4.38 18.83 3.84
C PHE A 201 5.70 18.08 3.78
N LEU A 202 6.47 18.31 2.73
CA LEU A 202 7.80 17.71 2.59
C LEU A 202 8.84 18.56 3.34
N VAL A 203 9.70 17.89 4.10
CA VAL A 203 10.85 18.47 4.78
C VAL A 203 12.09 17.77 4.25
N ASN A 204 13.04 18.52 3.73
CA ASN A 204 14.28 17.96 3.19
C ASN A 204 15.51 18.65 3.77
N GLY A 205 16.55 17.86 3.99
CA GLY A 205 17.91 18.34 4.15
C GLY A 205 18.61 18.26 2.80
N SER A 206 19.27 19.32 2.36
CA SER A 206 20.11 19.28 1.17
C SER A 206 21.44 19.99 1.44
N PRO A 207 22.58 19.40 1.04
CA PRO A 207 23.89 20.05 1.15
C PRO A 207 24.05 21.20 0.16
N GLN A 208 23.24 21.22 -0.90
CA GLN A 208 23.21 22.28 -1.91
C GLN A 208 21.87 23.00 -1.88
N SER A 209 21.85 24.31 -2.16
CA SER A 209 20.64 25.12 -2.26
C SER A 209 19.88 24.83 -3.57
N PHE A 210 19.43 23.59 -3.76
CA PHE A 210 18.58 23.24 -4.89
C PHE A 210 17.26 24.00 -4.76
N ASP A 211 17.07 24.98 -5.65
CA ASP A 211 15.83 25.72 -5.88
C ASP A 211 15.10 26.15 -4.59
N ALA A 212 15.78 26.96 -3.77
CA ALA A 212 15.24 27.48 -2.50
C ALA A 212 13.87 28.18 -2.64
N LEU A 213 13.51 28.61 -3.85
CA LEU A 213 12.23 29.25 -4.16
C LEU A 213 11.06 28.25 -4.27
N ALA A 214 11.33 26.96 -4.52
CA ALA A 214 10.30 25.92 -4.55
C ALA A 214 9.75 25.59 -3.16
N TYR A 215 10.44 26.02 -2.10
CA TYR A 215 10.06 25.79 -0.73
C TYR A 215 9.51 27.06 -0.08
N ARG A 216 8.50 26.90 0.78
CA ARG A 216 7.90 28.01 1.54
C ARG A 216 8.87 28.61 2.56
N TYR A 217 9.69 27.74 3.17
CA TYR A 217 10.70 28.12 4.16
C TYR A 217 12.02 27.44 3.83
N THR A 218 13.10 28.21 3.80
CA THR A 218 14.45 27.67 3.64
C THR A 218 15.33 28.17 4.78
N TYR A 219 16.02 27.23 5.44
CA TYR A 219 16.90 27.50 6.56
C TYR A 219 18.32 27.04 6.22
N GLN A 220 19.31 27.88 6.50
CA GLN A 220 20.72 27.55 6.51
C GLN A 220 21.12 27.18 7.92
N LEU A 221 21.74 26.01 8.08
CA LEU A 221 22.38 25.63 9.34
C LEU A 221 23.87 25.87 9.19
N SER A 222 24.46 26.60 10.14
CA SER A 222 25.90 26.86 10.17
C SER A 222 26.44 26.61 11.57
N LYS A 223 27.61 25.99 11.68
CA LYS A 223 28.33 25.88 12.94
C LYS A 223 29.17 27.14 13.14
N LYS A 224 29.03 27.78 14.30
CA LYS A 224 29.89 28.90 14.73
C LYS A 224 30.48 28.55 16.10
N ARG A 225 31.73 28.94 16.33
CA ARG A 225 32.33 28.83 17.68
C ARG A 225 31.88 30.03 18.48
N ASP A 226 31.21 29.79 19.60
CA ASP A 226 30.89 30.84 20.56
C ASP A 226 32.15 31.12 21.39
N THR A 227 32.74 32.29 21.19
CA THR A 227 33.97 32.71 21.88
C THR A 227 33.77 32.95 23.37
N GLN A 228 32.54 33.11 23.86
CA GLN A 228 32.25 33.31 25.29
C GLN A 228 32.03 32.00 26.04
N LEU A 229 31.53 30.96 25.36
CA LEU A 229 31.17 29.67 25.96
C LEU A 229 32.14 28.53 25.57
N ASP A 230 33.20 28.85 24.81
CA ASP A 230 34.18 27.94 24.20
C ASP A 230 33.59 26.63 23.66
N ARG A 231 32.45 26.75 22.97
CA ARG A 231 31.72 25.60 22.41
C ARG A 231 31.23 25.88 21.00
N GLU A 232 31.11 24.81 20.21
CA GLU A 232 30.43 24.88 18.92
C GLU A 232 28.93 25.07 19.15
N ILE A 233 28.38 26.13 18.58
CA ILE A 233 26.93 26.37 18.52
C ILE A 233 26.44 26.22 17.09
N THR A 234 25.26 25.63 16.94
CA THR A 234 24.58 25.58 15.63
C THR A 234 23.67 26.79 15.52
N VAL A 235 23.92 27.64 14.53
CA VAL A 235 23.13 28.82 14.24
C VAL A 235 22.25 28.55 13.03
N VAL A 236 20.95 28.75 13.21
CA VAL A 236 19.95 28.60 12.15
C VAL A 236 19.63 29.98 11.58
N HIS A 237 19.93 30.18 10.30
CA HIS A 237 19.63 31.40 9.56
C HIS A 237 18.52 31.12 8.55
N ARG A 238 17.40 31.84 8.64
CA ARG A 238 16.31 31.72 7.65
C ARG A 238 16.68 32.51 6.40
N ILE A 239 16.78 31.83 5.25
CA ILE A 239 17.23 32.43 3.98
C ILE A 239 16.03 32.92 3.16
N VAL A 240 14.94 32.14 3.10
CA VAL A 240 13.79 32.43 2.23
C VAL A 240 12.48 32.26 2.98
N THR A 241 11.56 33.18 2.71
CA THR A 241 10.13 33.06 3.04
C THR A 241 9.33 33.33 1.78
N ASN A 242 8.78 32.29 1.18
CA ASN A 242 7.97 32.46 -0.02
C ASN A 242 6.48 32.49 0.37
N HIS A 243 5.81 33.62 0.19
CA HIS A 243 4.38 33.80 0.48
C HIS A 243 3.45 33.40 -0.70
N ARG A 244 4.02 32.98 -1.83
CA ARG A 244 3.28 32.67 -3.08
C ARG A 244 2.89 31.19 -3.24
N LEU A 245 3.04 30.35 -2.22
CA LEU A 245 2.69 28.92 -2.21
C LEU A 245 1.54 28.62 -1.25
#